data_AF-A0A6I5RKF8-F1
#
_entry.id   AF-A0A6I5RKF8-F1
#
_cell.length_a   1.000
_cell.length_b   1.000
_cell.length_c   1.000
_cell.angle_alpha   90.00
_cell.angle_beta   90.00
_cell.angle_gamma   90.00
#
_symmetry.space_group_name_H-M   'P 1'
#
loop_
_entity.id
_entity.type
_entity.pdbx_description
1 polymer ?
#
loop_
_entity_poly.entity_id
_entity_poly.type
_entity_poly.pdbx_seq_one_letter_code
_entity_poly.pdbx_strand_id
1 'polypeptide(L)'
;LMGVINLAHGELMMLGAYTTYVVQLAFRPLGEPLFSLYIFVAVVAAFIVAALVGLALERGVIRYLYGRPLETLLATWGVSLILRQFVRSVSGAMAISIAVFCLLFFGALWVLRKRSDWASMQKKAIAILLPLSLAIAGGSGFLLNQVPILARLWFSTRNVDVTAPAWLRGGIPFGISQLPYTRLFIIALTVLCLIGIYWFLNRSVWGLRIRSVTQNRDMSACLGIPTAQVDALTFALGSGLAGVAGCAVSLLGSVGPNLGTNYIVDSFMVVVVGGVGKLVGSIVAALVIGTLNYLIGSGTIAIILGGIGAEFLQPLVGFFTFFATASMAKVMVFVLIIAFLQVRPAGLFPQKGRSVEA
;
A
#
# COMPACT_ATOMS: atom_id res chain seq x y z
N LEU A 1 -1.53 11.71 -16.85
CA LEU A 1 -1.23 10.52 -16.02
C LEU A 1 -1.40 9.28 -16.89
N MET A 2 -0.61 8.22 -16.69
CA MET A 2 -0.28 7.12 -17.63
C MET A 2 -1.44 6.33 -18.30
N GLY A 3 -2.70 6.74 -18.16
CA GLY A 3 -3.86 6.05 -18.73
C GLY A 3 -4.12 4.68 -18.10
N VAL A 4 -3.45 4.39 -16.97
CA VAL A 4 -3.51 3.10 -16.28
C VAL A 4 -4.27 3.27 -14.97
N ILE A 5 -5.33 2.48 -14.81
CA ILE A 5 -6.02 2.29 -13.54
C ILE A 5 -5.34 1.10 -12.85
N ASN A 6 -4.71 1.33 -11.70
CA ASN A 6 -4.03 0.28 -10.95
C ASN A 6 -4.92 -0.25 -9.81
N LEU A 7 -5.44 -1.47 -9.96
CA LEU A 7 -6.22 -2.14 -8.92
C LEU A 7 -5.36 -2.89 -7.88
N ALA A 8 -4.07 -3.10 -8.15
CA ALA A 8 -3.17 -3.83 -7.25
C ALA A 8 -2.70 -2.99 -6.04
N HIS A 9 -3.07 -1.70 -5.97
CA HIS A 9 -2.62 -0.80 -4.90
C HIS A 9 -3.01 -1.28 -3.49
N GLY A 10 -4.20 -1.88 -3.34
CA GLY A 10 -4.63 -2.48 -2.08
C GLY A 10 -3.72 -3.61 -1.59
N GLU A 11 -3.13 -4.38 -2.50
CA GLU A 11 -2.20 -5.45 -2.13
C GLU A 11 -0.84 -4.93 -1.68
N LEU A 12 -0.40 -3.81 -2.24
CA LEU A 12 0.84 -3.15 -1.79
C LEU A 12 0.68 -2.61 -0.36
N MET A 13 -0.51 -2.10 -0.03
CA MET A 13 -0.87 -1.74 1.34
C MET A 13 -0.93 -2.97 2.27
N MET A 14 -1.52 -4.07 1.82
CA MET A 14 -1.51 -5.34 2.55
C MET A 14 -0.07 -5.81 2.86
N LEU A 15 0.83 -5.77 1.88
CA LEU A 15 2.25 -6.11 2.08
C LEU A 15 2.92 -5.19 3.11
N GLY A 16 2.61 -3.89 3.10
CA GLY A 16 3.05 -2.94 4.13
C GLY A 16 2.57 -3.30 5.55
N ALA A 17 1.31 -3.72 5.68
CA ALA A 17 0.76 -4.14 6.97
C ALA A 17 1.45 -5.41 7.50
N TYR A 18 1.70 -6.39 6.63
CA TYR A 18 2.40 -7.61 7.03
C TYR A 18 3.89 -7.42 7.30
N THR A 19 4.58 -6.54 6.55
CA THR A 19 5.98 -6.21 6.87
C THR A 19 6.10 -5.61 8.26
N THR A 20 5.11 -4.82 8.69
CA THR A 20 5.02 -4.31 10.06
C THR A 20 4.91 -5.43 11.08
N TYR A 21 4.06 -6.44 10.82
CA TYR A 21 3.95 -7.62 11.67
C TYR A 21 5.27 -8.42 11.75
N VAL A 22 5.95 -8.63 10.62
CA VAL A 22 7.24 -9.34 10.58
C VAL A 22 8.30 -8.58 11.36
N VAL A 23 8.39 -7.25 11.19
CA VAL A 23 9.32 -6.41 11.96
C VAL A 23 8.99 -6.49 13.44
N GLN A 24 7.72 -6.38 13.83
CA GLN A 24 7.33 -6.52 15.24
C GLN A 24 7.78 -7.86 15.81
N LEU A 25 7.58 -8.96 15.09
CA LEU A 25 7.96 -10.29 15.57
C LEU A 25 9.48 -10.46 15.71
N ALA A 26 10.26 -9.85 14.80
CA ALA A 26 11.72 -9.81 14.89
C ALA A 26 12.20 -9.01 16.10
N PHE A 27 11.46 -7.97 16.52
CA PHE A 27 11.80 -7.14 17.68
C PHE A 27 11.24 -7.67 19.02
N ARG A 28 10.23 -8.55 19.01
CA ARG A 28 9.72 -9.21 20.24
C ARG A 28 10.80 -9.90 21.10
N PRO A 29 11.77 -10.67 20.55
CA PRO A 29 12.80 -11.32 21.37
C PRO A 29 13.86 -10.36 21.93
N LEU A 30 13.96 -9.13 21.41
CA LEU A 30 14.97 -8.13 21.81
C LEU A 30 14.62 -7.36 23.09
N GLY A 31 13.41 -7.52 23.63
CA GLY A 31 12.96 -6.87 24.87
C GLY A 31 12.70 -5.35 24.76
N GLU A 32 12.18 -4.76 25.84
CA GLU A 32 12.11 -3.28 25.99
C GLU A 32 13.49 -2.76 26.42
N PRO A 33 14.04 -1.68 25.81
CA PRO A 33 13.37 -0.59 25.09
C PRO A 33 13.35 -0.70 23.56
N LEU A 34 14.03 -1.70 22.96
CA LEU A 34 14.15 -1.82 21.50
C LEU A 34 12.82 -2.12 20.81
N PHE A 35 11.90 -2.79 21.50
CA PHE A 35 10.53 -2.98 21.02
C PHE A 35 9.86 -1.64 20.72
N SER A 36 10.00 -0.63 21.57
CA SER A 36 9.39 0.69 21.33
C SER A 36 9.78 1.33 19.97
N LEU A 37 10.97 1.01 19.45
CA LEU A 37 11.51 1.54 18.18
C LEU A 37 11.09 0.73 16.95
N TYR A 38 10.43 -0.43 17.11
CA TYR A 38 10.04 -1.29 15.98
C TYR A 38 9.22 -0.52 14.95
N ILE A 39 8.39 0.44 15.37
CA ILE A 39 7.47 1.15 14.48
C ILE A 39 8.20 2.03 13.46
N PHE A 40 9.29 2.69 13.85
CA PHE A 40 10.08 3.51 12.92
C PHE A 40 10.77 2.64 11.88
N VAL A 41 11.34 1.52 12.33
CA VAL A 41 11.94 0.52 11.44
C VAL A 41 10.87 -0.09 10.52
N ALA A 42 9.67 -0.35 11.04
CA ALA A 42 8.56 -0.90 10.27
C ALA A 42 8.07 0.05 9.19
N VAL A 43 7.97 1.35 9.46
CA VAL A 43 7.58 2.36 8.45
C VAL A 43 8.58 2.37 7.29
N VAL A 44 9.88 2.38 7.60
CA VAL A 44 10.94 2.37 6.56
C VAL A 44 10.96 1.04 5.81
N ALA A 45 10.88 -0.08 6.52
CA ALA A 45 10.84 -1.41 5.90
C ALA A 45 9.60 -1.60 5.02
N ALA A 46 8.43 -1.16 5.48
CA ALA A 46 7.18 -1.21 4.72
C ALA A 46 7.27 -0.38 3.43
N PHE A 47 7.87 0.82 3.51
CA PHE A 47 8.13 1.64 2.32
C PHE A 47 9.05 0.92 1.33
N ILE A 48 10.18 0.38 1.79
CA ILE A 48 11.16 -0.28 0.93
C ILE A 48 10.57 -1.54 0.28
N VAL A 49 9.93 -2.42 1.06
CA VAL A 49 9.36 -3.66 0.53
C VAL A 49 8.26 -3.36 -0.48
N ALA A 50 7.34 -2.46 -0.16
CA ALA A 50 6.26 -2.11 -1.10
C ALA A 50 6.80 -1.38 -2.34
N ALA A 51 7.83 -0.53 -2.21
CA ALA A 51 8.47 0.13 -3.35
C ALA A 51 9.21 -0.88 -4.25
N LEU A 52 9.90 -1.87 -3.69
CA LEU A 52 10.60 -2.92 -4.45
C LEU A 52 9.61 -3.82 -5.19
N VAL A 53 8.54 -4.27 -4.51
CA VAL A 53 7.48 -5.06 -5.14
C VAL A 53 6.79 -4.24 -6.23
N GLY A 54 6.49 -2.97 -5.96
CA GLY A 54 5.91 -2.08 -6.96
C GLY A 54 6.80 -1.92 -8.19
N LEU A 55 8.09 -1.69 -7.98
CA LEU A 55 9.06 -1.55 -9.07
C LEU A 55 9.25 -2.86 -9.85
N ALA A 56 9.16 -4.02 -9.20
CA ALA A 56 9.13 -5.31 -9.89
C ALA A 56 7.87 -5.46 -10.76
N LEU A 57 6.70 -5.04 -10.27
CA LEU A 57 5.45 -5.04 -11.04
C LEU A 57 5.49 -4.07 -12.23
N GLU A 58 6.07 -2.88 -12.05
CA GLU A 58 6.24 -1.90 -13.12
C GLU A 58 7.14 -2.47 -14.23
N ARG A 59 8.33 -2.95 -13.88
CA ARG A 59 9.30 -3.47 -14.87
C ARG A 59 8.85 -4.77 -15.51
N GLY A 60 8.13 -5.61 -14.79
CA GLY A 60 7.78 -6.96 -15.22
C GLY A 60 6.44 -7.05 -15.96
N VAL A 61 5.40 -6.40 -15.46
CA VAL A 61 4.03 -6.56 -15.99
C VAL A 61 3.57 -5.25 -16.62
N ILE A 62 3.48 -4.18 -15.83
CA ILE A 62 2.73 -2.98 -16.24
C ILE A 62 3.37 -2.28 -17.44
N ARG A 63 4.71 -2.26 -17.51
CA ARG A 63 5.42 -1.59 -18.62
C ARG A 63 5.09 -2.16 -19.99
N TYR A 64 4.78 -3.45 -20.09
CA TYR A 64 4.46 -4.10 -21.36
C TYR A 64 3.00 -3.88 -21.80
N LEU A 65 2.14 -3.43 -20.89
CA LEU A 65 0.71 -3.23 -21.15
C LEU A 65 0.33 -1.75 -21.32
N TYR A 66 1.30 -0.84 -21.31
CA TYR A 66 1.04 0.58 -21.55
C TYR A 66 0.36 0.79 -22.91
N GLY A 67 -0.69 1.62 -22.92
CA GLY A 67 -1.50 1.92 -24.12
C GLY A 67 -2.72 1.03 -24.31
N ARG A 68 -2.93 0.02 -23.46
CA ARG A 68 -4.07 -0.91 -23.54
C ARG A 68 -4.85 -0.95 -22.22
N PRO A 69 -5.84 -0.05 -22.02
CA PRO A 69 -6.45 0.17 -20.70
C PRO A 69 -7.18 -1.07 -20.15
N LEU A 70 -7.91 -1.80 -21.00
CA LEU A 70 -8.64 -3.02 -20.59
C LEU A 70 -7.68 -4.15 -20.17
N GLU A 71 -6.61 -4.37 -20.93
CA GLU A 71 -5.61 -5.39 -20.62
C GLU A 71 -4.89 -5.06 -19.29
N THR A 72 -4.63 -3.77 -19.05
CA THR A 72 -3.97 -3.33 -17.81
C THR A 72 -4.85 -3.54 -16.58
N LEU A 73 -6.17 -3.33 -16.69
CA LEU A 73 -7.12 -3.63 -15.63
C LEU A 73 -7.12 -5.12 -15.28
N LEU A 74 -7.21 -5.99 -16.30
CA LEU A 74 -7.17 -7.44 -16.11
C LEU A 74 -5.84 -7.88 -15.49
N ALA A 75 -4.72 -7.36 -15.98
CA ALA A 75 -3.40 -7.70 -15.47
C ALA A 75 -3.21 -7.26 -14.01
N THR A 76 -3.60 -6.04 -13.64
CA THR A 76 -3.46 -5.55 -12.26
C THR A 76 -4.38 -6.29 -11.29
N TRP A 77 -5.56 -6.74 -11.75
CA TRP A 77 -6.44 -7.60 -10.96
C TRP A 77 -5.85 -9.01 -10.79
N GLY A 78 -5.32 -9.61 -11.87
CA GLY A 78 -4.64 -10.91 -11.83
C GLY A 78 -3.40 -10.89 -10.92
N VAL A 79 -2.60 -9.83 -11.01
CA VAL A 79 -1.49 -9.56 -10.08
C VAL A 79 -2.00 -9.48 -8.64
N SER A 80 -3.11 -8.80 -8.37
CA SER A 80 -3.69 -8.76 -7.02
C SER A 80 -4.08 -10.14 -6.50
N LEU A 81 -4.66 -11.00 -7.34
CA LEU A 81 -4.97 -12.39 -6.95
C LEU A 81 -3.70 -13.18 -6.65
N ILE A 82 -2.67 -13.04 -7.48
CA ILE A 82 -1.38 -13.73 -7.30
C ILE A 82 -0.72 -13.26 -5.99
N LEU A 83 -0.68 -11.95 -5.73
CA LEU A 83 -0.10 -11.41 -4.49
C LEU A 83 -0.86 -11.88 -3.24
N ARG A 84 -2.20 -11.86 -3.26
CA ARG A 84 -3.01 -12.40 -2.16
C ARG A 84 -2.77 -13.88 -1.94
N GLN A 85 -2.78 -14.65 -3.03
CA GLN A 85 -2.57 -16.08 -2.94
C GLN A 85 -1.16 -16.40 -2.47
N PHE A 86 -0.15 -15.64 -2.90
CA PHE A 86 1.23 -15.77 -2.45
C PHE A 86 1.36 -15.50 -0.94
N VAL A 87 0.78 -14.40 -0.46
CA VAL A 87 0.72 -14.08 0.98
C VAL A 87 -0.05 -15.17 1.76
N ARG A 88 -1.07 -15.77 1.16
CA ARG A 88 -1.84 -16.85 1.79
C ARG A 88 -1.11 -18.20 1.81
N SER A 89 -0.32 -18.51 0.79
CA SER A 89 0.25 -19.84 0.58
C SER A 89 1.70 -19.99 1.06
N VAL A 90 2.47 -18.90 1.06
CA VAL A 90 3.91 -18.95 1.37
C VAL A 90 4.13 -18.82 2.88
N SER A 91 4.40 -19.97 3.50
CA SER A 91 4.88 -20.03 4.89
C SER A 91 6.30 -19.49 5.05
N GLY A 92 6.68 -19.08 6.28
CA GLY A 92 8.02 -18.54 6.53
C GLY A 92 9.14 -19.53 6.32
N ALA A 93 8.88 -20.80 6.63
CA ALA A 93 9.80 -21.88 6.32
C ALA A 93 10.06 -22.00 4.80
N MET A 94 9.01 -21.84 3.96
CA MET A 94 9.16 -21.83 2.50
C MET A 94 9.90 -20.59 1.98
N ALA A 95 9.63 -19.41 2.53
CA ALA A 95 10.33 -18.20 2.11
C ALA A 95 11.83 -18.26 2.45
N ILE A 96 12.17 -18.72 3.67
CA ILE A 96 13.56 -18.89 4.09
C ILE A 96 14.24 -19.98 3.27
N SER A 97 13.57 -21.09 2.96
CA SER A 97 14.17 -22.13 2.11
C SER A 97 14.44 -21.62 0.68
N ILE A 98 13.53 -20.83 0.10
CA ILE A 98 13.76 -20.18 -1.20
C ILE A 98 14.94 -19.19 -1.12
N ALA A 99 15.03 -18.40 -0.05
CA ALA A 99 16.13 -17.46 0.14
C ALA A 99 17.48 -18.19 0.28
N VAL A 100 17.53 -19.27 1.08
CA VAL A 100 18.70 -20.14 1.22
C VAL A 100 19.08 -20.77 -0.12
N PHE A 101 18.10 -21.26 -0.89
CA PHE A 101 18.32 -21.75 -2.25
C PHE A 101 18.97 -20.69 -3.13
N CYS A 102 18.39 -19.49 -3.19
CA CYS A 102 18.90 -18.39 -4.00
C CYS A 102 20.33 -17.97 -3.59
N LEU A 103 20.59 -17.83 -2.29
CA LEU A 103 21.91 -17.47 -1.78
C LEU A 103 22.96 -18.54 -2.12
N LEU A 104 22.64 -19.82 -1.91
CA LEU A 104 23.57 -20.92 -2.21
C LEU A 104 23.77 -21.07 -3.71
N PHE A 105 22.71 -21.06 -4.51
CA PHE A 105 22.78 -21.27 -5.95
C PHE A 105 23.45 -20.09 -6.67
N PHE A 106 22.94 -18.86 -6.50
CA PHE A 106 23.51 -17.69 -7.16
C PHE A 106 24.86 -17.27 -6.55
N GLY A 107 25.03 -17.41 -5.23
CA GLY A 107 26.31 -17.14 -4.56
C GLY A 107 27.41 -18.08 -5.04
N ALA A 108 27.14 -19.38 -5.13
CA ALA A 108 28.11 -20.33 -5.66
C ALA A 108 28.38 -20.13 -7.15
N LEU A 109 27.36 -19.82 -7.96
CA LEU A 109 27.54 -19.46 -9.36
C LEU A 109 28.41 -18.21 -9.53
N TRP A 110 28.22 -17.18 -8.71
CA TRP A 110 29.03 -15.97 -8.73
C TRP A 110 30.49 -16.24 -8.41
N VAL A 111 30.77 -17.10 -7.42
CA VAL A 111 32.13 -17.53 -7.06
C VAL A 111 32.76 -18.38 -8.18
N LEU A 112 32.03 -19.35 -8.73
CA LEU A 112 32.55 -20.22 -9.79
C LEU A 112 32.78 -19.48 -11.10
N ARG A 113 32.00 -18.42 -11.38
CA ARG A 113 32.16 -17.57 -12.56
C ARG A 113 33.48 -16.79 -12.59
N LYS A 114 34.17 -16.63 -11.45
CA LYS A 114 35.50 -16.00 -11.37
C LYS A 114 36.65 -16.93 -11.78
N ARG A 115 36.42 -18.23 -12.03
CA ARG A 115 37.47 -19.15 -12.47
C ARG A 115 37.70 -19.07 -13.98
N SER A 116 38.97 -19.17 -14.38
CA SER A 116 39.41 -19.14 -15.79
C SER A 116 38.72 -20.21 -16.66
N ASP A 117 38.42 -21.38 -16.09
CA ASP A 117 37.85 -22.54 -16.83
C ASP A 117 36.30 -22.60 -16.84
N TRP A 118 35.65 -21.46 -16.60
CA TRP A 118 34.19 -21.37 -16.43
C TRP A 118 33.40 -21.97 -17.61
N ALA A 119 33.84 -21.72 -18.84
CA ALA A 119 33.11 -22.15 -20.05
C ALA A 119 32.99 -23.69 -20.18
N SER A 120 33.99 -24.43 -19.73
CA SER A 120 33.97 -25.90 -19.74
C SER A 120 33.18 -26.47 -18.55
N MET A 121 33.29 -25.82 -17.39
CA MET A 121 32.69 -26.27 -16.14
C MET A 121 31.22 -25.89 -15.98
N GLN A 122 30.69 -24.94 -16.76
CA GLN A 122 29.35 -24.38 -16.56
C GLN A 122 28.23 -25.45 -16.50
N LYS A 123 28.22 -26.40 -17.44
CA LYS A 123 27.18 -27.46 -17.48
C LYS A 123 27.28 -28.41 -16.28
N LYS A 124 28.50 -28.82 -15.91
CA LYS A 124 28.74 -29.70 -14.75
C LYS A 124 28.47 -28.98 -13.43
N ALA A 125 28.87 -27.71 -13.33
CA ALA A 125 28.63 -26.87 -12.16
C ALA A 125 27.14 -26.70 -11.91
N ILE A 126 26.35 -26.31 -12.93
CA ILE A 126 24.89 -26.16 -12.79
C ILE A 126 24.24 -27.51 -12.44
N ALA A 127 24.64 -28.60 -13.09
CA ALA A 127 24.09 -29.94 -12.85
C ALA A 127 24.32 -30.46 -11.42
N ILE A 128 25.42 -30.07 -10.77
CA ILE A 128 25.74 -30.47 -9.39
C ILE A 128 25.16 -29.47 -8.38
N LEU A 129 25.27 -28.16 -8.64
CA LEU A 129 24.82 -27.11 -7.72
C LEU A 129 23.31 -27.04 -7.56
N LEU A 130 22.56 -27.26 -8.63
CA LEU A 130 21.09 -27.18 -8.59
C LEU A 130 20.49 -28.23 -7.64
N PRO A 131 20.78 -29.54 -7.76
CA PRO A 131 20.25 -30.53 -6.82
C PRO A 131 20.82 -30.36 -5.40
N LEU A 132 22.09 -29.97 -5.25
CA LEU A 132 22.70 -29.74 -3.93
C LEU A 132 22.02 -28.57 -3.18
N SER A 133 21.84 -27.44 -3.86
CA SER A 133 21.16 -26.27 -3.29
C SER A 133 19.68 -26.56 -3.01
N LEU A 134 19.00 -27.33 -3.87
CA LEU A 134 17.62 -27.75 -3.65
C LEU A 134 17.50 -28.68 -2.44
N ALA A 135 18.42 -29.62 -2.25
CA ALA A 135 18.45 -30.53 -1.10
C ALA A 135 18.70 -29.78 0.22
N ILE A 136 19.66 -28.84 0.24
CA ILE A 136 19.96 -28.01 1.43
C ILE A 136 18.80 -27.06 1.75
N ALA A 137 18.18 -26.46 0.72
CA ALA A 137 17.00 -25.63 0.89
C ALA A 137 15.78 -26.43 1.39
N GLY A 138 15.54 -27.60 0.82
CA GLY A 138 14.47 -28.50 1.27
C GLY A 138 14.67 -28.98 2.71
N GLY A 139 15.89 -29.40 3.05
CA GLY A 139 16.26 -29.84 4.40
C GLY A 139 16.16 -28.72 5.44
N SER A 140 16.67 -27.53 5.13
CA SER A 140 16.53 -26.35 6.01
C SER A 140 15.06 -25.94 6.16
N GLY A 141 14.26 -25.98 5.09
CA GLY A 141 12.82 -25.73 5.14
C GLY A 141 12.07 -26.70 6.04
N PHE A 142 12.39 -28.00 5.98
CA PHE A 142 11.79 -29.02 6.84
C PHE A 142 12.15 -28.80 8.33
N LEU A 143 13.42 -28.51 8.62
CA LEU A 143 13.88 -28.24 9.99
C LEU A 143 13.30 -26.94 10.56
N LEU A 144 13.18 -25.89 9.74
CA LEU A 144 12.59 -24.62 10.16
C LEU A 144 11.08 -24.74 10.44
N ASN A 145 10.38 -25.65 9.76
CA ASN A 145 8.97 -25.91 10.02
C ASN A 145 8.74 -26.55 11.40
N GLN A 146 9.73 -27.29 11.91
CA GLN A 146 9.70 -27.89 13.25
C GLN A 146 9.83 -26.84 14.37
N VAL A 147 10.38 -25.64 14.09
CA VAL A 147 10.55 -24.57 15.07
C VAL A 147 9.38 -23.57 14.96
N PRO A 148 8.40 -23.58 15.88
CA PRO A 148 7.16 -22.82 15.71
C PRO A 148 7.35 -21.30 15.67
N ILE A 149 8.43 -20.77 16.25
CA ILE A 149 8.76 -19.34 16.23
C ILE A 149 9.21 -18.91 14.82
N LEU A 150 10.03 -19.72 14.14
CA LEU A 150 10.51 -19.45 12.78
C LEU A 150 9.50 -19.84 11.70
N ALA A 151 8.63 -20.82 11.97
CA ALA A 151 7.50 -21.14 11.09
C ALA A 151 6.44 -20.02 11.06
N ARG A 152 6.24 -19.31 12.19
CA ARG A 152 5.30 -18.17 12.31
C ARG A 152 5.86 -16.84 11.79
N LEU A 153 7.13 -16.80 11.39
CA LEU A 153 7.85 -15.57 11.05
C LEU A 153 7.40 -14.91 9.73
N TRP A 154 6.52 -15.53 8.96
CA TRP A 154 6.08 -15.04 7.65
C TRP A 154 4.61 -15.38 7.38
N PHE A 155 4.00 -14.63 6.45
CA PHE A 155 2.56 -14.50 6.16
C PHE A 155 1.68 -15.72 6.54
N SER A 156 0.74 -15.51 7.46
CA SER A 156 -0.28 -16.49 7.79
C SER A 156 -1.63 -16.08 7.21
N THR A 157 -2.47 -17.07 6.92
CA THR A 157 -3.86 -16.89 6.47
C THR A 157 -4.78 -16.35 7.56
N ARG A 158 -4.34 -16.42 8.83
CA ARG A 158 -5.06 -15.88 9.97
C ARG A 158 -4.85 -14.38 10.06
N ASN A 159 -5.91 -13.69 10.49
CA ASN A 159 -5.80 -12.30 10.89
C ASN A 159 -4.88 -12.22 12.11
N VAL A 160 -3.84 -11.39 12.02
CA VAL A 160 -2.89 -11.19 13.11
C VAL A 160 -2.83 -9.71 13.48
N ASP A 161 -2.83 -9.46 14.78
CA ASP A 161 -2.83 -8.10 15.30
C ASP A 161 -1.41 -7.58 15.52
N VAL A 162 -1.20 -6.34 15.08
CA VAL A 162 0.02 -5.59 15.40
C VAL A 162 -0.16 -4.93 16.76
N THR A 163 0.73 -5.24 17.70
CA THR A 163 0.61 -4.70 19.05
C THR A 163 1.32 -3.36 19.09
N ALA A 164 0.55 -2.26 19.22
CA ALA A 164 1.12 -0.93 19.38
C ALA A 164 2.15 -0.89 20.54
N PRO A 165 3.24 -0.12 20.45
CA PRO A 165 4.20 0.00 21.53
C PRO A 165 3.61 0.76 22.74
N ALA A 166 4.20 0.60 23.92
CA ALA A 166 3.62 1.07 25.19
C ALA A 166 3.25 2.57 25.20
N TRP A 167 4.09 3.41 24.58
CA TRP A 167 3.87 4.86 24.43
C TRP A 167 2.69 5.24 23.53
N LEU A 168 2.21 4.31 22.69
CA LEU A 168 1.04 4.50 21.82
C LEU A 168 -0.24 3.84 22.36
N ARG A 169 -0.18 3.05 23.44
CA ARG A 169 -1.35 2.33 24.00
C ARG A 169 -2.27 3.20 24.87
N GLY A 170 -1.88 4.42 25.20
CA GLY A 170 -2.71 5.36 25.95
C GLY A 170 -3.61 6.25 25.08
N GLY A 171 -4.30 7.17 25.73
CA GLY A 171 -4.98 8.28 25.07
C GLY A 171 -4.95 9.53 25.93
N ILE A 172 -5.06 10.69 25.28
CA ILE A 172 -5.29 11.95 25.99
C ILE A 172 -6.79 12.03 26.29
N PRO A 173 -7.21 12.16 27.56
CA PRO A 173 -8.61 12.40 27.88
C PRO A 173 -9.01 13.79 27.38
N PHE A 174 -9.94 13.86 26.42
CA PHE A 174 -10.51 15.10 25.88
C PHE A 174 -12.01 15.10 26.15
N GLY A 175 -12.43 15.60 27.31
CA GLY A 175 -13.82 15.54 27.76
C GLY A 175 -14.31 14.10 27.95
N ILE A 176 -15.48 13.77 27.38
CA ILE A 176 -16.12 12.43 27.45
C ILE A 176 -15.42 11.40 26.53
N SER A 177 -14.56 11.86 25.62
CA SER A 177 -13.93 11.04 24.58
C SER A 177 -12.42 10.94 24.81
N GLN A 178 -11.88 9.72 24.82
CA GLN A 178 -10.43 9.52 24.82
C GLN A 178 -9.90 9.56 23.39
N LEU A 179 -8.93 10.45 23.11
CA LEU A 179 -8.20 10.49 21.85
C LEU A 179 -7.01 9.52 21.93
N PRO A 180 -7.03 8.36 21.24
CA PRO A 180 -5.94 7.39 21.30
C PRO A 180 -4.67 7.94 20.65
N TYR A 181 -3.51 7.72 21.28
CA TYR A 181 -2.22 8.16 20.73
C TYR A 181 -1.91 7.53 19.36
N THR A 182 -2.40 6.31 19.09
CA THR A 182 -2.29 5.66 17.77
C THR A 182 -2.86 6.51 16.64
N ARG A 183 -4.03 7.16 16.85
CA ARG A 183 -4.65 8.00 15.81
C ARG A 183 -3.86 9.30 15.58
N LEU A 184 -3.36 9.91 16.66
CA LEU A 184 -2.50 11.10 16.57
C LEU A 184 -1.20 10.77 15.83
N PHE A 185 -0.60 9.61 16.11
CA PHE A 185 0.58 9.13 15.39
C PHE A 185 0.31 8.94 13.89
N ILE A 186 -0.83 8.35 13.51
CA ILE A 186 -1.21 8.20 12.10
C ILE A 186 -1.39 9.55 11.42
N ILE A 187 -2.01 10.54 12.09
CA ILE A 187 -2.14 11.90 11.57
C ILE A 187 -0.76 12.54 11.38
N ALA A 188 0.14 12.44 12.37
CA ALA A 188 1.49 12.98 12.26
C ALA A 188 2.28 12.32 11.11
N LEU A 189 2.18 10.99 10.97
CA LEU A 189 2.81 10.22 9.89
C LEU A 189 2.28 10.63 8.52
N THR A 190 0.96 10.79 8.36
CA THR A 190 0.37 11.20 7.08
C THR A 190 0.79 12.62 6.70
N VAL A 191 0.78 13.56 7.65
CA VAL A 191 1.29 14.94 7.42
C VAL A 191 2.75 14.92 7.00
N LEU A 192 3.60 14.13 7.67
CA LEU A 192 5.01 13.98 7.31
C LEU A 192 5.17 13.43 5.88
N CYS A 193 4.44 12.37 5.52
CA CYS A 193 4.45 11.80 4.17
C CYS A 193 3.97 12.80 3.11
N LEU A 194 2.94 13.60 3.42
CA LEU A 194 2.40 14.63 2.53
C LEU A 194 3.42 15.77 2.30
N ILE A 195 4.08 16.23 3.37
CA ILE A 195 5.16 17.23 3.26
C ILE A 195 6.33 16.65 2.45
N GLY A 196 6.72 15.40 2.72
CA GLY A 196 7.79 14.71 2.00
C GLY A 196 7.52 14.59 0.51
N ILE A 197 6.32 14.14 0.11
CA ILE A 197 5.97 14.03 -1.31
C ILE A 197 5.77 15.39 -1.98
N TYR A 198 5.22 16.38 -1.26
CA TYR A 198 5.09 17.74 -1.78
C TYR A 198 6.46 18.35 -2.07
N TRP A 199 7.40 18.23 -1.13
CA TRP A 199 8.77 18.70 -1.31
C TRP A 199 9.46 17.95 -2.45
N PHE A 200 9.33 16.62 -2.49
CA PHE A 200 9.89 15.80 -3.57
C PHE A 200 9.36 16.21 -4.95
N LEU A 201 8.04 16.38 -5.13
CA LEU A 201 7.48 16.70 -6.45
C LEU A 201 7.71 18.15 -6.89
N ASN A 202 7.76 19.10 -5.95
CA ASN A 202 7.87 20.53 -6.31
C ASN A 202 9.31 21.08 -6.29
N ARG A 203 10.17 20.57 -5.40
CA ARG A 203 11.54 21.09 -5.24
C ARG A 203 12.61 20.22 -5.89
N SER A 204 12.37 18.93 -6.11
CA SER A 204 13.40 18.05 -6.68
C SER A 204 13.46 18.09 -8.22
N VAL A 205 14.64 17.80 -8.77
CA VAL A 205 14.88 17.64 -10.22
C VAL A 205 14.05 16.49 -10.79
N TRP A 206 13.85 15.43 -10.02
CA TRP A 206 12.98 14.31 -10.43
C TRP A 206 11.52 14.73 -10.50
N GLY A 207 11.06 15.60 -9.60
CA GLY A 207 9.72 16.19 -9.67
C GLY A 207 9.48 17.03 -10.92
N LEU A 208 10.50 17.76 -11.40
CA LEU A 208 10.45 18.48 -12.69
C LEU A 208 10.31 17.50 -13.86
N ARG A 209 11.09 16.41 -13.88
CA ARG A 209 11.02 15.36 -14.92
C ARG A 209 9.66 14.65 -14.92
N ILE A 210 9.09 14.37 -13.76
CA ILE A 210 7.75 13.77 -13.66
C ILE A 210 6.72 14.69 -14.31
N ARG A 211 6.74 15.99 -13.98
CA ARG A 211 5.79 16.97 -14.53
C ARG A 211 5.95 17.12 -16.05
N SER A 212 7.17 17.16 -16.58
CA SER A 212 7.39 17.26 -18.03
C SER A 212 6.86 16.03 -18.77
N VAL A 213 7.13 14.82 -18.26
CA VAL A 213 6.64 13.56 -18.84
C VAL A 213 5.12 13.48 -18.79
N THR A 214 4.47 14.01 -17.74
CA THR A 214 3.01 14.04 -17.67
C THR A 214 2.35 15.01 -18.64
N GLN A 215 3.06 16.04 -19.11
CA GLN A 215 2.53 17.02 -20.06
C GLN A 215 2.68 16.54 -21.51
N ASN A 216 3.89 16.11 -21.89
CA ASN A 216 4.15 15.55 -23.21
C ASN A 216 5.31 14.54 -23.12
N ARG A 217 4.95 13.26 -23.24
CA ARG A 217 5.89 12.14 -23.10
C ARG A 217 6.87 12.07 -24.26
N ASP A 218 6.39 12.26 -25.48
CA ASP A 218 7.21 12.14 -26.70
C ASP A 218 8.24 13.26 -26.78
N MET A 219 7.81 14.50 -26.52
CA MET A 219 8.73 15.64 -26.44
C MET A 219 9.78 15.47 -25.34
N SER A 220 9.38 14.97 -24.16
CA SER A 220 10.31 14.71 -23.06
C SER A 220 11.35 13.64 -23.42
N ALA A 221 10.96 12.63 -24.19
CA ALA A 221 11.88 11.58 -24.67
C ALA A 221 12.90 12.13 -25.68
N CYS A 222 12.49 13.03 -26.58
CA CYS A 222 13.40 13.70 -27.52
C CYS A 222 14.47 14.56 -26.81
N LEU A 223 14.16 15.10 -25.63
CA LEU A 223 15.08 15.86 -24.79
C LEU A 223 16.02 14.98 -23.93
N GLY A 224 15.99 13.65 -24.12
CA GLY A 224 16.84 12.71 -23.40
C GLY A 224 16.40 12.38 -21.97
N ILE A 225 15.17 12.75 -21.57
CA ILE A 225 14.64 12.37 -20.26
C ILE A 225 14.26 10.89 -20.30
N PRO A 226 14.80 10.03 -19.41
CA PRO A 226 14.50 8.60 -19.42
C PRO A 226 13.08 8.34 -18.88
N THR A 227 12.07 8.42 -19.76
CA THR A 227 10.65 8.25 -19.43
C THR A 227 10.38 6.97 -18.64
N ALA A 228 10.99 5.84 -19.04
CA ALA A 228 10.84 4.57 -18.33
C ALA A 228 11.36 4.60 -16.88
N GLN A 229 12.43 5.36 -16.59
CA GLN A 229 12.92 5.49 -15.22
C GLN A 229 12.02 6.41 -14.39
N VAL A 230 11.48 7.46 -15.02
CA VAL A 230 10.50 8.34 -14.39
C VAL A 230 9.26 7.53 -14.00
N ASP A 231 8.79 6.65 -14.88
CA ASP A 231 7.62 5.80 -14.61
C ASP A 231 7.91 4.81 -13.48
N ALA A 232 9.03 4.09 -13.54
CA ALA A 232 9.47 3.17 -12.49
C ALA A 232 9.59 3.86 -11.12
N LEU A 233 10.16 5.06 -11.08
CA LEU A 233 10.33 5.82 -9.84
C LEU A 233 8.98 6.29 -9.29
N THR A 234 8.10 6.82 -10.13
CA THR A 234 6.76 7.26 -9.69
C THR A 234 5.93 6.09 -9.16
N PHE A 235 6.02 4.93 -9.82
CA PHE A 235 5.33 3.72 -9.37
C PHE A 235 5.92 3.19 -8.06
N ALA A 236 7.25 3.17 -7.92
CA ALA A 236 7.93 2.76 -6.69
C ALA A 236 7.56 3.67 -5.50
N LEU A 237 7.56 4.99 -5.70
CA LEU A 237 7.16 5.97 -4.66
C LEU A 237 5.69 5.80 -4.26
N GLY A 238 4.78 5.66 -5.22
CA GLY A 238 3.37 5.42 -4.95
C GLY A 238 3.13 4.11 -4.20
N SER A 239 3.83 3.05 -4.58
CA SER A 239 3.77 1.74 -3.93
C SER A 239 4.35 1.78 -2.52
N GLY A 240 5.48 2.48 -2.33
CA GLY A 240 6.09 2.69 -1.02
C GLY A 240 5.17 3.44 -0.05
N LEU A 241 4.52 4.52 -0.51
CA LEU A 241 3.52 5.25 0.29
C LEU A 241 2.31 4.38 0.65
N ALA A 242 1.87 3.49 -0.26
CA ALA A 242 0.85 2.49 0.03
C ALA A 242 1.29 1.56 1.17
N GLY A 243 2.55 1.13 1.16
CA GLY A 243 3.15 0.32 2.22
C GLY A 243 3.15 1.03 3.57
N VAL A 244 3.51 2.31 3.60
CA VAL A 244 3.45 3.15 4.81
C VAL A 244 2.01 3.29 5.31
N ALA A 245 1.04 3.47 4.42
CA ALA A 245 -0.39 3.47 4.79
C ALA A 245 -0.82 2.12 5.38
N GLY A 246 -0.31 1.00 4.86
CA GLY A 246 -0.52 -0.34 5.40
C GLY A 246 0.03 -0.49 6.82
N CYS A 247 1.23 0.02 7.08
CA CYS A 247 1.81 0.07 8.41
C CYS A 247 0.93 0.86 9.38
N ALA A 248 0.41 2.02 8.97
CA ALA A 248 -0.49 2.84 9.78
C ALA A 248 -1.81 2.12 10.09
N VAL A 249 -2.43 1.50 9.09
CA VAL A 249 -3.71 0.79 9.26
C VAL A 249 -3.58 -0.47 10.09
N SER A 250 -2.42 -1.14 10.08
CA SER A 250 -2.16 -2.30 10.94
C SER A 250 -2.26 -1.98 12.44
N LEU A 251 -2.08 -0.70 12.83
CA LEU A 251 -2.25 -0.26 14.22
C LEU A 251 -3.72 -0.06 14.62
N LEU A 252 -4.64 -0.01 13.65
CA LEU A 252 -6.07 0.22 13.88
C LEU A 252 -6.88 -1.08 13.93
N GLY A 253 -6.38 -2.15 13.33
CA GLY A 253 -7.08 -3.43 13.28
C GLY A 253 -6.20 -4.56 12.79
N SER A 254 -6.78 -5.74 12.71
CA SER A 254 -6.05 -6.96 12.36
C SER A 254 -5.54 -6.95 10.92
N VAL A 255 -4.31 -7.43 10.73
CA VAL A 255 -3.72 -7.62 9.40
C VAL A 255 -4.13 -8.97 8.85
N GLY A 256 -4.71 -8.98 7.66
CA GLY A 256 -5.09 -10.21 6.96
C GLY A 256 -5.02 -10.06 5.43
N PRO A 257 -5.18 -11.16 4.67
CA PRO A 257 -5.02 -11.15 3.21
C PRO A 257 -6.07 -10.30 2.48
N ASN A 258 -7.19 -10.01 3.14
CA ASN A 258 -8.29 -9.20 2.59
C ASN A 258 -8.24 -7.73 3.05
N LEU A 259 -7.19 -7.33 3.77
CA LEU A 259 -7.06 -5.96 4.26
C LEU A 259 -7.06 -4.97 3.08
N GLY A 260 -6.33 -5.28 2.01
CA GLY A 260 -6.26 -4.46 0.81
C GLY A 260 -7.64 -4.18 0.21
N THR A 261 -8.45 -5.22 0.01
CA THR A 261 -9.78 -5.10 -0.62
C THR A 261 -10.74 -4.19 0.15
N ASN A 262 -10.60 -4.09 1.47
CA ASN A 262 -11.49 -3.27 2.30
C ASN A 262 -11.25 -1.76 2.14
N TYR A 263 -10.06 -1.35 1.70
CA TYR A 263 -9.64 0.05 1.56
C TYR A 263 -9.51 0.51 0.10
N ILE A 264 -9.66 -0.41 -0.86
CA ILE A 264 -9.63 -0.07 -2.30
C ILE A 264 -10.72 0.96 -2.64
N VAL A 265 -11.95 0.74 -2.18
CA VAL A 265 -13.09 1.63 -2.49
C VAL A 265 -12.85 3.03 -1.91
N ASP A 266 -12.42 3.11 -0.65
CA ASP A 266 -12.14 4.39 0.02
C ASP A 266 -11.02 5.17 -0.70
N SER A 267 -9.99 4.46 -1.17
CA SER A 267 -8.87 5.07 -1.90
C SER A 267 -9.30 5.61 -3.28
N PHE A 268 -10.11 4.84 -4.03
CA PHE A 268 -10.63 5.31 -5.33
C PHE A 268 -11.53 6.52 -5.17
N MET A 269 -12.42 6.49 -4.19
CA MET A 269 -13.34 7.56 -3.89
C MET A 269 -12.62 8.90 -3.67
N VAL A 270 -11.51 8.88 -2.92
CA VAL A 270 -10.66 10.06 -2.71
C VAL A 270 -10.00 10.56 -3.98
N VAL A 271 -9.48 9.66 -4.83
CA VAL A 271 -8.80 10.03 -6.08
C VAL A 271 -9.78 10.62 -7.09
N VAL A 272 -10.97 10.05 -7.23
CA VAL A 272 -11.98 10.51 -8.20
C VAL A 272 -12.54 11.87 -7.78
N VAL A 273 -12.89 12.05 -6.50
CA VAL A 273 -13.41 13.33 -5.99
C VAL A 273 -12.34 14.41 -5.97
N GLY A 274 -11.11 14.08 -5.57
CA GLY A 274 -10.00 15.04 -5.49
C GLY A 274 -9.52 15.55 -6.86
N GLY A 275 -9.78 14.78 -7.92
CA GLY A 275 -9.29 15.08 -9.26
C GLY A 275 -7.88 14.53 -9.48
N VAL A 276 -7.64 14.02 -10.70
CA VAL A 276 -6.38 13.41 -11.09
C VAL A 276 -5.29 14.49 -11.15
N GLY A 277 -4.16 14.33 -10.46
CA GLY A 277 -2.93 15.13 -10.71
C GLY A 277 -2.66 16.38 -9.88
N LYS A 278 -3.54 16.78 -8.95
CA LYS A 278 -3.20 17.79 -7.92
C LYS A 278 -3.24 17.18 -6.52
N LEU A 279 -2.09 17.14 -5.85
CA LEU A 279 -1.98 16.62 -4.46
C LEU A 279 -2.97 17.29 -3.51
N VAL A 280 -3.17 18.62 -3.64
CA VAL A 280 -4.09 19.38 -2.79
C VAL A 280 -5.52 18.86 -2.89
N GLY A 281 -5.97 18.46 -4.09
CA GLY A 281 -7.32 17.95 -4.30
C GLY A 281 -7.55 16.62 -3.59
N SER A 282 -6.57 15.71 -3.64
CA SER A 282 -6.64 14.44 -2.91
C SER A 282 -6.65 14.63 -1.39
N ILE A 283 -5.92 15.61 -0.85
CA ILE A 283 -5.91 15.90 0.60
C ILE A 283 -7.28 16.41 1.05
N VAL A 284 -7.83 17.40 0.33
CA VAL A 284 -9.15 17.95 0.64
C VAL A 284 -10.24 16.88 0.51
N ALA A 285 -10.19 16.08 -0.55
CA ALA A 285 -11.13 14.98 -0.73
C ALA A 285 -11.02 13.93 0.39
N ALA A 286 -9.81 13.55 0.80
CA ALA A 286 -9.62 12.60 1.91
C ALA A 286 -10.20 13.12 3.23
N LEU A 287 -10.01 14.40 3.53
CA LEU A 287 -10.57 15.03 4.73
C LEU A 287 -12.09 15.09 4.66
N VAL A 288 -12.68 15.53 3.55
CA VAL A 288 -14.14 15.62 3.36
C VAL A 288 -14.79 14.24 3.40
N ILE A 289 -14.23 13.26 2.69
CA ILE A 289 -14.76 11.90 2.64
C ILE A 289 -14.62 11.22 4.01
N GLY A 290 -13.48 11.39 4.68
CA GLY A 290 -13.25 10.85 6.01
C GLY A 290 -14.19 11.42 7.06
N THR A 291 -14.40 12.75 7.05
CA THR A 291 -15.33 13.41 7.98
C THR A 291 -16.77 13.04 7.67
N LEU A 292 -17.18 12.99 6.41
CA LEU A 292 -18.52 12.54 6.01
C LEU A 292 -18.78 11.09 6.44
N ASN A 293 -17.85 10.18 6.17
CA ASN A 293 -18.00 8.77 6.55
C ASN A 293 -18.11 8.60 8.07
N TYR A 294 -17.33 9.36 8.84
CA TYR A 294 -17.44 9.36 10.31
C TYR A 294 -18.78 9.97 10.78
N LEU A 295 -19.19 11.12 10.26
CA LEU A 295 -20.41 11.82 10.69
C LEU A 295 -21.68 11.01 10.39
N ILE A 296 -21.71 10.35 9.23
CA ILE A 296 -22.79 9.45 8.83
C ILE A 296 -22.74 8.17 9.66
N GLY A 297 -21.59 7.48 9.68
CA GLY A 297 -21.45 6.17 10.30
C GLY A 297 -21.58 6.18 11.82
N SER A 298 -21.24 7.30 12.47
CA SER A 298 -21.44 7.48 13.92
C SER A 298 -22.87 7.86 14.30
N GLY A 299 -23.74 8.15 13.32
CA GLY A 299 -25.09 8.65 13.59
C GLY A 299 -25.12 10.08 14.15
N THR A 300 -23.97 10.79 14.19
CA THR A 300 -23.89 12.16 14.73
C THR A 300 -24.84 13.11 14.00
N ILE A 301 -25.00 12.95 12.67
CA ILE A 301 -25.97 13.73 11.88
C ILE A 301 -27.40 13.49 12.36
N ALA A 302 -27.77 12.24 12.61
CA ALA A 302 -29.09 11.89 13.11
C ALA A 302 -29.35 12.42 14.52
N ILE A 303 -28.34 12.40 15.39
CA ILE A 303 -28.42 12.95 16.76
C ILE A 303 -28.62 14.47 16.72
N ILE A 304 -27.85 15.19 15.88
CA ILE A 304 -27.98 16.64 15.74
C ILE A 304 -29.36 17.00 15.19
N LEU A 305 -29.83 16.32 14.14
CA LEU A 305 -31.16 16.56 13.56
C LEU A 305 -32.30 16.21 14.52
N GLY A 306 -32.17 15.12 15.29
CA GLY A 306 -33.15 14.73 16.31
C GLY A 306 -33.23 15.72 17.48
N GLY A 307 -32.12 16.39 17.81
CA GLY A 307 -32.08 17.43 18.85
C GLY A 307 -32.79 18.74 18.50
N ILE A 308 -33.12 18.97 17.23
CA ILE A 308 -33.78 20.21 16.76
C ILE A 308 -35.29 20.22 17.11
N GLY A 309 -35.85 19.12 17.64
CA GLY A 309 -37.22 19.09 18.17
C GLY A 309 -38.33 19.32 17.13
N ALA A 310 -37.99 19.34 15.84
CA ALA A 310 -38.95 19.52 14.76
C ALA A 310 -39.50 18.15 14.33
N GLU A 311 -40.77 17.87 14.67
CA GLU A 311 -41.45 16.61 14.28
C GLU A 311 -41.47 16.40 12.75
N PHE A 312 -41.50 17.49 11.98
CA PHE A 312 -41.38 17.45 10.52
C PHE A 312 -40.06 16.83 10.01
N LEU A 313 -38.99 16.84 10.81
CA LEU A 313 -37.70 16.26 10.43
C LEU A 313 -37.57 14.77 10.79
N GLN A 314 -38.56 14.15 11.44
CA GLN A 314 -38.50 12.72 11.80
C GLN A 314 -38.24 11.78 10.61
N PRO A 315 -38.83 11.98 9.41
CA PRO A 315 -38.51 11.15 8.24
C PRO A 315 -37.04 11.27 7.79
N LEU A 316 -36.48 12.48 7.87
CA LEU A 316 -35.07 12.75 7.56
C LEU A 316 -34.14 12.12 8.62
N VAL A 317 -34.50 12.22 9.90
CA VAL A 317 -33.76 11.55 10.98
C VAL A 317 -33.78 10.03 10.76
N GLY A 318 -34.95 9.45 10.48
CA GLY A 318 -35.12 8.03 10.15
C GLY A 318 -34.22 7.59 8.98
N PHE A 319 -34.19 8.38 7.91
CA PHE A 319 -33.30 8.15 6.76
C PHE A 319 -31.81 8.14 7.16
N PHE A 320 -31.33 9.15 7.89
CA PHE A 320 -29.93 9.20 8.32
C PHE A 320 -29.58 8.10 9.34
N THR A 321 -30.52 7.72 10.21
CA THR A 321 -30.32 6.58 11.12
C THR A 321 -30.21 5.26 10.39
N PHE A 322 -30.92 5.06 9.28
CA PHE A 322 -30.79 3.85 8.45
C PHE A 322 -29.36 3.70 7.91
N PHE A 323 -28.72 4.80 7.52
CA PHE A 323 -27.34 4.82 7.06
C PHE A 323 -26.28 4.92 8.17
N ALA A 324 -26.68 5.02 9.44
CA ALA A 324 -25.80 5.13 10.61
C ALA A 324 -25.16 3.79 11.01
N THR A 325 -24.66 3.04 10.03
CA THR A 325 -23.84 1.84 10.21
C THR A 325 -22.55 1.99 9.41
N ALA A 326 -21.45 1.40 9.89
CA ALA A 326 -20.14 1.55 9.26
C ALA A 326 -20.10 1.11 7.77
N SER A 327 -20.89 0.11 7.38
CA SER A 327 -21.01 -0.34 5.99
C SER A 327 -21.95 0.53 5.15
N MET A 328 -23.13 0.87 5.69
CA MET A 328 -24.12 1.70 4.98
C MET A 328 -23.65 3.14 4.79
N ALA A 329 -22.87 3.68 5.73
CA ALA A 329 -22.24 4.98 5.59
C ALA A 329 -21.39 5.07 4.32
N LYS A 330 -20.61 4.03 4.02
CA LYS A 330 -19.82 3.97 2.78
C LYS A 330 -20.70 4.02 1.54
N VAL A 331 -21.82 3.29 1.55
CA VAL A 331 -22.78 3.29 0.43
C VAL A 331 -23.37 4.67 0.22
N MET A 332 -23.81 5.36 1.28
CA MET A 332 -24.37 6.71 1.16
C MET A 332 -23.34 7.73 0.66
N VAL A 333 -22.11 7.69 1.19
CA VAL A 333 -21.03 8.57 0.71
C VAL A 333 -20.73 8.30 -0.76
N PHE A 334 -20.75 7.03 -1.18
CA PHE A 334 -20.54 6.67 -2.59
C PHE A 334 -21.64 7.21 -3.51
N VAL A 335 -22.91 7.12 -3.09
CA VAL A 335 -24.05 7.70 -3.83
C VAL A 335 -23.93 9.22 -3.94
N LEU A 336 -23.58 9.90 -2.83
CA LEU A 336 -23.37 11.35 -2.83
C LEU A 336 -22.25 11.76 -3.78
N ILE A 337 -21.21 10.95 -3.91
CA ILE A 337 -20.09 11.22 -4.81
C ILE A 337 -20.48 11.00 -6.26
N ILE A 338 -21.23 9.94 -6.57
CA ILE A 338 -21.76 9.76 -7.93
C ILE A 338 -22.64 10.95 -8.32
N ALA A 339 -23.54 11.39 -7.44
CA ALA A 339 -24.36 12.57 -7.67
C ALA A 339 -23.51 13.84 -7.85
N PHE A 340 -22.46 14.02 -7.04
CA PHE A 340 -21.53 15.13 -7.18
C PHE A 340 -20.79 15.11 -8.53
N LEU A 341 -20.33 13.93 -8.97
CA LEU A 341 -19.62 13.76 -10.24
C LEU A 341 -20.54 13.96 -11.46
N GLN A 342 -21.84 13.69 -11.35
CA GLN A 342 -22.80 14.05 -12.39
C GLN A 342 -22.86 15.57 -12.62
N VAL A 343 -22.71 16.36 -11.55
CA VAL A 343 -22.67 17.83 -11.64
C VAL A 343 -21.27 18.33 -12.01
N ARG A 344 -20.21 17.68 -11.51
CA ARG A 344 -18.81 18.04 -11.76
C ARG A 344 -17.98 16.82 -12.15
N PRO A 345 -17.97 16.42 -13.44
CA PRO A 345 -17.31 15.20 -13.89
C PRO A 345 -15.78 15.24 -13.74
N ALA A 346 -15.19 16.43 -13.66
CA ALA A 346 -13.75 16.62 -13.51
C ALA A 346 -13.25 16.63 -12.04
N GLY A 347 -14.14 16.39 -11.07
CA GLY A 347 -13.82 16.41 -9.63
C GLY A 347 -13.76 17.82 -9.01
N LEU A 348 -13.31 17.91 -7.76
CA LEU A 348 -13.19 19.17 -7.01
C LEU A 348 -12.16 20.13 -7.63
N PHE A 349 -11.06 19.60 -8.15
CA PHE A 349 -9.95 20.39 -8.70
C PHE A 349 -9.53 19.87 -10.08
N PRO A 350 -10.22 20.28 -11.16
CA PRO A 350 -9.87 19.88 -12.52
C PRO A 350 -8.42 20.28 -12.88
N GLN A 351 -7.77 19.45 -13.69
CA GLN A 351 -6.49 19.80 -14.31
C GLN A 351 -6.70 20.97 -15.26
N LYS A 352 -5.88 22.03 -15.12
CA LYS A 352 -5.86 23.16 -16.07
C LYS A 352 -4.66 22.95 -17.01
N GLY A 353 -4.90 22.78 -18.30
CA GLY A 353 -3.86 22.67 -19.34
C GLY A 353 -4.46 22.46 -20.74
N ARG A 354 -3.77 22.94 -21.79
CA ARG A 354 -4.19 22.88 -23.22
C ARG A 354 -4.46 21.47 -23.76
N SER A 355 -4.09 20.41 -23.05
CA SER A 355 -4.27 19.01 -23.45
C SER A 355 -5.54 18.36 -22.90
N VAL A 356 -6.37 19.09 -22.15
CA VAL A 356 -7.68 18.59 -21.64
C VAL A 356 -8.81 18.94 -22.62
N GLU A 357 -8.56 19.86 -23.55
CA GLU A 357 -9.52 20.35 -24.55
C GLU A 357 -9.31 19.74 -25.96
N ALA A 358 -8.45 18.72 -26.08
CA ALA A 358 -8.12 18.05 -27.35
C ALA A 358 -8.77 16.66 -27.47
#